data_AF-A0A943GVY0-F1
#
_entry.id   AF-A0A943GVY0-F1
#
_cell.length_a   1.000
_cell.length_b   1.000
_cell.length_c   1.000
_cell.angle_alpha   90.00
_cell.angle_beta   90.00
_cell.angle_gamma   90.00
#
_symmetry.space_group_name_H-M   'P 1'
#
loop_
_entity.id
_entity.type
_entity.pdbx_description
1 polymer ?
#
loop_
_entity_poly.entity_id
_entity_poly.type
_entity_poly.pdbx_seq_one_letter_code
_entity_poly.pdbx_strand_id
1 'polypeptide(L)'
;MLLHILLDYTRRNFNYKSTCIYQMIDVIKYLNQYFNLFAFEDRVVVNFKDDNPVIVERISHIINYVYENYANRITLEDLAEKEHLSTYYLSHLIHEYMGISFQKFLCFARSEMSEIPLLETNQKISAVSRAVGFSTTAYYEKFFREWFGHSPQEHRDLFQDYILSEQNPSRFQTLSENQSVSIITRSLAERTDHEISPAIRHTHISVSVDPNLPVILDLNRTFVAVVSTEDYHAMGERLFNALYELNISKIQLFPSSGDSESSLALIANRFQFMGYEVMIQTEPTEKYRTSAACDSIAAAIRIFRTYFTSSDDTPLLRLRDPGDPQNVLKGFPACMTSCSVPKPAFYAYQLLHNIKGSLLYQGKYYYIVKNIEDSIAVYTIVVLNYNDEIEHLSAKNADVYETNEQINSFMDELNVDVNLPVSPGQYMIAKYAFSNQNSIFMHMAHLHFPAQFPLQEKWLHLLNTEPQTQIGIETADTQLHISASIHGAGINVIVVKQV
;
A
#
# COMPACT_ATOMS: atom_id res chain seq x y z
N MET A 1 -7.48 3.57 -14.06
CA MET A 1 -6.44 3.77 -15.13
C MET A 1 -5.96 5.22 -15.23
N LEU A 2 -6.81 6.21 -15.54
CA LEU A 2 -6.38 7.62 -15.68
C LEU A 2 -5.66 8.19 -14.43
N LEU A 3 -6.14 7.85 -13.23
CA LEU A 3 -5.48 8.23 -11.98
C LEU A 3 -4.09 7.57 -11.79
N HIS A 4 -3.89 6.34 -12.29
CA HIS A 4 -2.56 5.69 -12.26
C HIS A 4 -1.59 6.37 -13.24
N ILE A 5 -2.06 6.73 -14.44
CA ILE A 5 -1.25 7.50 -15.40
C ILE A 5 -0.82 8.83 -14.79
N LEU A 6 -1.76 9.53 -14.13
CA LEU A 6 -1.47 10.79 -13.47
C LEU A 6 -0.47 10.60 -12.32
N LEU A 7 -0.62 9.55 -11.50
CA LEU A 7 0.29 9.22 -10.41
C LEU A 7 1.72 8.90 -10.90
N ASP A 8 1.85 8.06 -11.93
CA ASP A 8 3.14 7.67 -12.50
C ASP A 8 3.83 8.86 -13.19
N TYR A 9 3.06 9.72 -13.86
CA TYR A 9 3.54 10.97 -14.44
C TYR A 9 4.05 11.95 -13.37
N THR A 10 3.33 12.09 -12.25
CA THR A 10 3.73 12.99 -11.16
C THR A 10 4.92 12.43 -10.36
N ARG A 11 5.00 11.12 -10.12
CA ARG A 11 6.11 10.48 -9.37
C ARG A 11 7.44 10.41 -10.16
N ARG A 12 7.39 10.45 -11.50
CA ARG A 12 8.57 10.43 -12.39
C ARG A 12 9.59 9.31 -12.11
N ASN A 13 9.10 8.14 -11.72
CA ASN A 13 9.93 6.95 -11.48
C ASN A 13 10.68 6.47 -12.74
N PHE A 14 11.61 5.53 -12.59
CA PHE A 14 12.34 4.96 -13.73
C PHE A 14 11.36 4.42 -14.80
N ASN A 15 11.58 4.79 -16.07
CA ASN A 15 10.71 4.46 -17.23
C ASN A 15 9.27 5.02 -17.19
N TYR A 16 8.92 5.99 -16.34
CA TYR A 16 7.54 6.50 -16.22
C TYR A 16 6.89 6.92 -17.55
N LYS A 17 7.65 7.51 -18.48
CA LYS A 17 7.12 7.91 -19.80
C LYS A 17 6.61 6.69 -20.58
N SER A 18 7.38 5.61 -20.61
CA SER A 18 7.00 4.37 -21.27
C SER A 18 5.80 3.73 -20.56
N THR A 19 5.81 3.70 -19.22
CA THR A 19 4.68 3.18 -18.42
C THR A 19 3.39 3.96 -18.67
N CYS A 20 3.44 5.29 -18.70
CA CYS A 20 2.31 6.14 -19.03
C CYS A 20 1.80 5.89 -20.46
N ILE A 21 2.70 5.71 -21.43
CA ILE A 21 2.34 5.39 -22.82
C ILE A 21 1.60 4.04 -22.89
N TYR A 22 2.09 3.00 -22.24
CA TYR A 22 1.43 1.68 -22.22
C TYR A 22 0.06 1.75 -21.55
N GLN A 23 -0.04 2.39 -20.39
CA GLN A 23 -1.31 2.59 -19.70
C GLN A 23 -2.31 3.41 -20.54
N MET A 24 -1.83 4.42 -21.28
CA MET A 24 -2.68 5.20 -22.20
C MET A 24 -3.18 4.35 -23.36
N ILE A 25 -2.32 3.51 -23.93
CA ILE A 25 -2.71 2.52 -24.96
C ILE A 25 -3.78 1.59 -24.39
N ASP A 26 -3.66 1.15 -23.14
CA ASP A 26 -4.64 0.27 -22.51
C ASP A 26 -5.95 1.01 -22.21
N VAL A 27 -5.93 2.30 -21.82
CA VAL A 27 -7.15 3.11 -21.71
C VAL A 27 -7.85 3.20 -23.06
N ILE A 28 -7.12 3.49 -24.13
CA ILE A 28 -7.66 3.58 -25.49
C ILE A 28 -8.26 2.24 -25.92
N LYS A 29 -7.57 1.12 -25.67
CA LYS A 29 -8.10 -0.22 -25.93
C LYS A 29 -9.36 -0.50 -25.11
N TYR A 30 -9.39 -0.13 -23.83
CA TYR A 30 -10.54 -0.35 -22.95
C TYR A 30 -11.75 0.47 -23.39
N LEU A 31 -11.55 1.74 -23.75
CA LEU A 31 -12.59 2.58 -24.34
C LEU A 31 -13.08 2.01 -25.67
N ASN A 32 -12.16 1.59 -26.55
CA ASN A 32 -12.50 0.93 -27.81
C ASN A 32 -13.09 -0.47 -27.65
N GLN A 33 -13.00 -1.10 -26.48
CA GLN A 33 -13.54 -2.44 -26.25
C GLN A 33 -14.92 -2.39 -25.60
N TYR A 34 -15.12 -1.44 -24.68
CA TYR A 34 -16.29 -1.40 -23.80
C TYR A 34 -17.17 -0.16 -23.98
N PHE A 35 -16.65 0.90 -24.60
CA PHE A 35 -17.36 2.17 -24.83
C PHE A 35 -17.55 2.48 -26.34
N ASN A 36 -17.42 1.46 -27.21
CA ASN A 36 -17.68 1.57 -28.66
C ASN A 36 -19.13 1.93 -29.02
N LEU A 37 -20.07 1.91 -28.07
CA LEU A 37 -21.44 2.38 -28.30
C LEU A 37 -21.51 3.88 -28.65
N PHE A 38 -20.42 4.65 -28.43
CA PHE A 38 -20.37 6.09 -28.65
C PHE A 38 -19.20 6.56 -29.53
N ALA A 39 -18.47 5.63 -30.18
CA ALA A 39 -17.45 5.98 -31.15
C ALA A 39 -18.14 6.27 -32.50
N PHE A 40 -18.45 7.56 -32.73
CA PHE A 40 -18.98 8.04 -34.00
C PHE A 40 -17.83 8.46 -34.91
N GLU A 41 -17.60 7.71 -35.98
CA GLU A 41 -16.95 8.24 -37.18
C GLU A 41 -18.08 8.53 -38.17
N ASP A 42 -18.29 9.81 -38.50
CA ASP A 42 -19.40 10.26 -39.36
C ASP A 42 -20.80 9.71 -39.00
N ARG A 43 -21.10 9.60 -37.69
CA ARG A 43 -22.39 9.15 -37.11
C ARG A 43 -22.67 7.64 -37.18
N VAL A 44 -21.69 6.82 -37.54
CA VAL A 44 -21.81 5.35 -37.57
C VAL A 44 -21.16 4.72 -36.34
N VAL A 45 -21.86 3.79 -35.67
CA VAL A 45 -21.33 2.98 -34.57
C VAL A 45 -20.50 1.83 -35.17
N VAL A 46 -19.26 1.66 -34.74
CA VAL A 46 -18.39 0.56 -35.19
C VAL A 46 -18.13 -0.39 -34.02
N ASN A 47 -18.80 -1.55 -33.98
CA ASN A 47 -18.51 -2.62 -33.03
C ASN A 47 -17.69 -3.73 -33.72
N PHE A 48 -16.57 -4.16 -33.12
CA PHE A 48 -15.70 -5.24 -33.60
C PHE A 48 -15.75 -6.50 -32.73
N LYS A 49 -16.96 -6.98 -32.42
CA LYS A 49 -17.17 -8.36 -32.00
C LYS A 49 -18.40 -8.92 -32.70
N ASP A 50 -18.14 -9.70 -33.75
CA ASP A 50 -19.03 -10.66 -34.42
C ASP A 50 -20.51 -10.27 -34.59
N ASP A 51 -20.79 -9.10 -35.18
CA ASP A 51 -22.14 -8.71 -35.61
C ASP A 51 -22.14 -8.04 -36.99
N ASN A 52 -23.23 -8.22 -37.74
CA ASN A 52 -23.39 -7.72 -39.11
C ASN A 52 -23.28 -6.17 -39.14
N PRO A 53 -22.31 -5.58 -39.87
CA PRO A 53 -22.07 -4.13 -39.86
C PRO A 53 -23.29 -3.31 -40.29
N VAL A 54 -24.12 -3.86 -41.18
CA VAL A 54 -25.37 -3.21 -41.64
C VAL A 54 -26.39 -3.10 -40.50
N ILE A 55 -26.43 -4.09 -39.60
CA ILE A 55 -27.34 -4.08 -38.45
C ILE A 55 -26.86 -3.09 -37.40
N VAL A 56 -25.55 -3.02 -37.15
CA VAL A 56 -24.95 -2.07 -36.21
C VAL A 56 -25.20 -0.63 -36.66
N GLU A 57 -24.98 -0.32 -37.94
CA GLU A 57 -25.28 1.00 -38.52
C GLU A 57 -26.76 1.35 -38.37
N ARG A 58 -27.65 0.38 -38.62
CA ARG A 58 -29.09 0.58 -38.49
C ARG A 58 -29.53 0.85 -37.05
N ILE A 59 -28.99 0.11 -36.09
CA ILE A 59 -29.24 0.35 -34.66
C ILE A 59 -28.75 1.74 -34.25
N SER A 60 -27.59 2.19 -34.76
CA SER A 60 -27.10 3.57 -34.57
C SER A 60 -28.12 4.60 -35.06
N HIS A 61 -28.63 4.46 -36.29
CA HIS A 61 -29.64 5.38 -36.84
C HIS A 61 -30.92 5.42 -36.00
N ILE A 62 -31.38 4.27 -35.53
CA ILE A 62 -32.55 4.15 -34.66
C ILE A 62 -32.33 4.90 -33.34
N ILE A 63 -31.18 4.69 -32.68
CA ILE A 63 -30.83 5.38 -31.43
C ILE A 63 -30.82 6.88 -31.65
N ASN A 64 -30.08 7.35 -32.66
CA ASN A 64 -29.96 8.76 -32.98
C ASN A 64 -31.33 9.40 -33.24
N TYR A 65 -32.19 8.75 -34.02
CA TYR A 65 -33.52 9.26 -34.29
C TYR A 65 -34.36 9.42 -33.02
N VAL A 66 -34.31 8.44 -32.11
CA VAL A 66 -35.04 8.51 -30.84
C VAL A 66 -34.52 9.67 -29.99
N TYR A 67 -33.20 9.85 -29.86
CA TYR A 67 -32.63 10.97 -29.09
C TYR A 67 -32.81 12.35 -29.74
N GLU A 68 -32.95 12.43 -31.05
CA GLU A 68 -33.29 13.69 -31.73
C GLU A 68 -34.78 14.05 -31.59
N ASN A 69 -35.65 13.04 -31.41
CA ASN A 69 -37.10 13.21 -31.49
C ASN A 69 -37.87 12.79 -30.22
N TYR A 70 -37.19 12.51 -29.11
CA TYR A 70 -37.80 11.95 -27.90
C TYR A 70 -38.99 12.78 -27.39
N ALA A 71 -38.91 14.10 -27.45
CA ALA A 71 -39.96 15.00 -26.97
C ALA A 71 -41.25 14.93 -27.81
N ASN A 72 -41.15 14.44 -29.05
CA ASN A 72 -42.27 14.33 -29.98
C ASN A 72 -43.01 12.99 -29.81
N ARG A 73 -44.23 12.91 -30.36
CA ARG A 73 -44.95 11.65 -30.49
C ARG A 73 -44.35 10.86 -31.65
N ILE A 74 -43.44 9.94 -31.33
CA ILE A 74 -42.91 8.95 -32.28
C ILE A 74 -43.47 7.56 -31.98
N THR A 75 -43.74 6.79 -33.03
CA THR A 75 -44.22 5.41 -32.94
C THR A 75 -43.24 4.45 -33.60
N LEU A 76 -43.41 3.15 -33.33
CA LEU A 76 -42.57 2.13 -33.94
C LEU A 76 -42.84 2.03 -35.44
N GLU A 77 -44.08 2.30 -35.85
CA GLU A 77 -44.52 2.36 -37.24
C GLU A 77 -43.80 3.49 -38.00
N ASP A 78 -43.71 4.69 -37.42
CA ASP A 78 -43.00 5.83 -38.03
C ASP A 78 -41.51 5.50 -38.26
N LEU A 79 -40.90 4.83 -37.29
CA LEU A 79 -39.50 4.42 -37.38
C LEU A 79 -39.30 3.26 -38.37
N ALA A 80 -40.23 2.32 -38.44
CA ALA A 80 -40.20 1.22 -39.39
C ALA A 80 -40.30 1.72 -40.83
N GLU A 81 -41.17 2.69 -41.09
CA GLU A 81 -41.29 3.34 -42.40
C GLU A 81 -40.00 4.06 -42.79
N LYS A 82 -39.40 4.81 -41.86
CA LYS A 82 -38.13 5.52 -42.07
C LYS A 82 -36.95 4.60 -42.36
N GLU A 83 -36.89 3.45 -41.69
CA GLU A 83 -35.85 2.44 -41.87
C GLU A 83 -36.13 1.47 -43.03
N HIS A 84 -37.27 1.64 -43.72
CA HIS A 84 -37.75 0.74 -44.76
C HIS A 84 -37.86 -0.72 -44.31
N LEU A 85 -38.34 -0.93 -43.08
CA LEU A 85 -38.52 -2.23 -42.44
C LEU A 85 -40.00 -2.49 -42.12
N SER A 86 -40.33 -3.77 -41.92
CA SER A 86 -41.61 -4.10 -41.27
C SER A 86 -41.54 -3.77 -39.78
N THR A 87 -42.65 -3.30 -39.20
CA THR A 87 -42.77 -3.02 -37.77
C THR A 87 -42.41 -4.23 -36.91
N TYR A 88 -42.77 -5.44 -37.36
CA TYR A 88 -42.43 -6.69 -36.69
C TYR A 88 -40.92 -6.93 -36.63
N TYR A 89 -40.24 -6.80 -37.78
CA TYR A 89 -38.80 -6.99 -37.85
C TYR A 89 -38.04 -5.95 -37.04
N LEU A 90 -38.45 -4.67 -37.12
CA LEU A 90 -37.85 -3.61 -36.33
C LEU A 90 -38.05 -3.83 -34.82
N SER A 91 -39.24 -4.29 -34.40
CA SER A 91 -39.49 -4.63 -32.99
C SER A 91 -38.56 -5.73 -32.49
N HIS A 92 -38.36 -6.79 -33.30
CA HIS A 92 -37.48 -7.90 -32.95
C HIS A 92 -36.03 -7.42 -32.89
N LEU A 93 -35.61 -6.65 -33.89
CA LEU A 93 -34.26 -6.09 -33.99
C LEU A 93 -33.92 -5.22 -32.77
N ILE A 94 -34.81 -4.32 -32.38
CA ILE A 94 -34.63 -3.47 -31.19
C ILE A 94 -34.55 -4.32 -29.92
N HIS A 95 -35.43 -5.31 -29.78
CA HIS A 95 -35.42 -6.16 -28.58
C HIS A 95 -34.17 -7.03 -28.48
N GLU A 96 -33.71 -7.57 -29.60
CA GLU A 96 -32.54 -8.43 -29.70
C GLU A 96 -31.25 -7.66 -29.40
N TYR A 97 -31.10 -6.46 -29.94
CA TYR A 97 -29.86 -5.68 -29.80
C TYR A 97 -29.85 -4.72 -28.60
N MET A 98 -31.01 -4.26 -28.12
CA MET A 98 -31.11 -3.34 -26.97
C MET A 98 -31.64 -4.00 -25.70
N GLY A 99 -32.12 -5.24 -25.77
CA GLY A 99 -32.69 -5.97 -24.63
C GLY A 99 -34.05 -5.46 -24.15
N ILE A 100 -34.59 -4.39 -24.74
CA ILE A 100 -35.82 -3.72 -24.32
C ILE A 100 -36.72 -3.40 -25.51
N SER A 101 -38.01 -3.20 -25.27
CA SER A 101 -38.92 -2.79 -26.34
C SER A 101 -38.67 -1.33 -26.74
N PHE A 102 -39.05 -0.97 -27.98
CA PHE A 102 -39.00 0.42 -28.45
C PHE A 102 -39.68 1.41 -27.51
N GLN A 103 -40.85 1.05 -26.96
CA GLN A 103 -41.56 1.92 -26.02
C GLN A 103 -40.75 2.16 -24.73
N LYS A 104 -40.11 1.10 -24.19
CA LYS A 104 -39.24 1.23 -23.02
C LYS A 104 -38.01 2.07 -23.35
N PHE A 105 -37.40 1.86 -24.52
CA PHE A 105 -36.26 2.65 -24.98
C PHE A 105 -36.60 4.14 -25.14
N LEU A 106 -37.73 4.47 -25.75
CA LEU A 106 -38.22 5.85 -25.85
C LEU A 106 -38.46 6.45 -24.46
N CYS A 107 -39.08 5.70 -23.53
CA CYS A 107 -39.29 6.19 -22.17
C CYS A 107 -37.98 6.36 -21.40
N PHE A 108 -36.97 5.53 -21.66
CA PHE A 108 -35.62 5.70 -21.13
C PHE A 108 -35.00 7.01 -21.64
N ALA A 109 -34.92 7.20 -22.96
CA ALA A 109 -34.38 8.42 -23.56
C ALA A 109 -35.08 9.68 -23.04
N ARG A 110 -36.41 9.66 -22.89
CA ARG A 110 -37.16 10.78 -22.28
C ARG A 110 -36.84 11.01 -20.81
N SER A 111 -36.61 9.94 -20.04
CA SER A 111 -36.27 10.04 -18.62
C SER A 111 -34.86 10.61 -18.45
N GLU A 112 -33.90 10.11 -19.23
CA GLU A 112 -32.53 10.61 -19.28
C GLU A 112 -32.48 12.09 -19.69
N MET A 113 -33.13 12.44 -20.80
CA MET A 113 -33.17 13.83 -21.26
C MET A 113 -33.91 14.77 -20.31
N SER A 114 -34.74 14.26 -19.40
CA SER A 114 -35.42 15.07 -18.40
C SER A 114 -34.52 15.51 -17.26
N GLU A 115 -33.40 14.82 -17.02
CA GLU A 115 -32.47 15.11 -15.93
C GLU A 115 -31.89 16.52 -16.03
N ILE A 116 -31.54 16.95 -17.25
CA ILE A 116 -31.00 18.29 -17.53
C ILE A 116 -31.95 19.41 -17.06
N PRO A 117 -33.17 19.57 -17.62
CA PRO A 117 -34.10 20.62 -17.18
C PRO A 117 -34.62 20.38 -15.75
N LEU A 118 -34.60 19.14 -15.25
CA LEU A 118 -34.97 18.82 -13.88
C LEU A 118 -33.99 19.44 -12.89
N LEU A 119 -32.68 19.37 -13.15
CA LEU A 119 -31.64 19.85 -12.24
C LEU A 119 -31.24 21.31 -12.48
N GLU A 120 -31.24 21.76 -13.73
CA GLU A 120 -30.87 23.14 -14.08
C GLU A 120 -31.97 24.17 -13.78
N THR A 121 -33.21 23.73 -13.54
CA THR A 121 -34.36 24.63 -13.36
C THR A 121 -35.24 24.26 -12.17
N ASN A 122 -36.00 25.24 -11.67
CA ASN A 122 -37.02 25.05 -10.63
C ASN A 122 -38.42 24.77 -11.20
N GLN A 123 -38.51 24.29 -12.45
CA GLN A 123 -39.79 23.97 -13.06
C GLN A 123 -40.52 22.87 -12.28
N LYS A 124 -41.86 22.94 -12.21
CA LYS A 124 -42.66 21.86 -11.60
C LYS A 124 -42.43 20.55 -12.36
N ILE A 125 -42.39 19.42 -11.64
CA ILE A 125 -42.19 18.08 -12.22
C ILE A 125 -43.16 17.79 -13.38
N SER A 126 -44.40 18.26 -13.26
CA SER A 126 -45.41 18.13 -14.32
C SER A 126 -45.11 18.94 -15.60
N ALA A 127 -44.36 20.03 -15.49
CA ALA A 127 -43.89 20.80 -16.64
C ALA A 127 -42.70 20.11 -17.33
N VAL A 128 -41.72 19.63 -16.55
CA VAL A 128 -40.58 18.87 -17.06
C VAL A 128 -41.06 17.62 -17.81
N SER A 129 -41.95 16.84 -17.17
CA SER A 129 -42.59 15.66 -17.77
C SER A 129 -43.21 15.94 -19.14
N ARG A 130 -43.93 17.06 -19.28
CA ARG A 130 -44.55 17.45 -20.53
C ARG A 130 -43.51 17.89 -21.57
N ALA A 131 -42.48 18.61 -21.16
CA ALA A 131 -41.44 19.12 -22.04
C ALA A 131 -40.65 17.98 -22.71
N VAL A 132 -40.42 16.89 -21.99
CA VAL A 132 -39.73 15.70 -22.54
C VAL A 132 -40.67 14.70 -23.21
N GLY A 133 -41.96 15.01 -23.37
CA GLY A 133 -42.89 14.21 -24.20
C GLY A 133 -43.62 13.08 -23.48
N PHE A 134 -43.67 13.04 -22.15
CA PHE A 134 -44.53 12.08 -21.44
C PHE A 134 -46.00 12.50 -21.48
N SER A 135 -46.90 11.53 -21.63
CA SER A 135 -48.35 11.76 -21.72
C SER A 135 -48.98 12.16 -20.39
N THR A 136 -48.43 11.67 -19.27
CA THR A 136 -48.88 11.99 -17.91
C THR A 136 -47.68 12.03 -16.96
N THR A 137 -47.79 12.85 -15.90
CA THR A 137 -46.74 12.94 -14.87
C THR A 137 -46.55 11.63 -14.12
N ALA A 138 -47.63 10.89 -13.85
CA ALA A 138 -47.54 9.57 -13.20
C ALA A 138 -46.76 8.54 -14.06
N TYR A 139 -46.90 8.61 -15.38
CA TYR A 139 -46.16 7.74 -16.29
C TYR A 139 -44.68 8.10 -16.34
N TYR A 140 -44.36 9.40 -16.32
CA TYR A 140 -42.99 9.89 -16.17
C TYR A 140 -42.36 9.42 -14.86
N GLU A 141 -43.00 9.68 -13.72
CA GLU A 141 -42.47 9.30 -12.40
C GLU A 141 -42.23 7.80 -12.28
N LYS A 142 -43.11 6.98 -12.86
CA LYS A 142 -42.94 5.53 -12.92
C LYS A 142 -41.65 5.15 -13.64
N PHE A 143 -41.44 5.65 -14.86
CA PHE A 143 -40.27 5.29 -15.67
C PHE A 143 -38.98 5.93 -15.15
N PHE A 144 -39.05 7.17 -14.66
CA PHE A 144 -37.92 7.81 -14.02
C PHE A 144 -37.45 6.99 -12.81
N ARG A 145 -38.37 6.52 -11.97
CA ARG A 145 -38.02 5.62 -10.85
C ARG A 145 -37.52 4.25 -11.30
N GLU A 146 -38.05 3.70 -12.39
CA GLU A 146 -37.56 2.44 -12.98
C GLU A 146 -36.08 2.54 -13.38
N TRP A 147 -35.66 3.69 -13.92
CA TRP A 147 -34.29 3.88 -14.44
C TRP A 147 -33.30 4.49 -13.43
N PHE A 148 -33.75 5.44 -12.62
CA PHE A 148 -32.89 6.18 -11.69
C PHE A 148 -33.00 5.69 -10.25
N GLY A 149 -33.99 4.86 -9.92
CA GLY A 149 -34.18 4.26 -8.59
C GLY A 149 -35.03 5.10 -7.61
N HIS A 150 -35.26 6.37 -7.91
CA HIS A 150 -36.02 7.32 -7.07
C HIS A 150 -36.89 8.27 -7.92
N SER A 151 -37.73 9.07 -7.28
CA SER A 151 -38.60 10.01 -7.99
C SER A 151 -37.82 11.21 -8.56
N PRO A 152 -38.35 11.89 -9.59
CA PRO A 152 -37.76 13.13 -10.11
C PRO A 152 -37.56 14.22 -9.06
N GLN A 153 -38.49 14.35 -8.10
CA GLN A 153 -38.36 15.36 -7.04
C GLN A 153 -37.21 15.00 -6.09
N GLU A 154 -37.14 13.75 -5.64
CA GLU A 154 -36.00 13.26 -4.83
C GLU A 154 -34.69 13.41 -5.60
N HIS A 155 -34.71 13.20 -6.92
CA HIS A 155 -33.52 13.31 -7.76
C HIS A 155 -33.03 14.77 -7.81
N ARG A 156 -33.96 15.71 -7.96
CA ARG A 156 -33.64 17.14 -7.85
C ARG A 156 -33.04 17.48 -6.50
N ASP A 157 -33.69 17.07 -5.43
CA ASP A 157 -33.24 17.41 -4.07
C ASP A 157 -31.84 16.84 -3.76
N LEU A 158 -31.49 15.68 -4.34
CA LEU A 158 -30.18 15.05 -4.17
C LEU A 158 -29.07 15.72 -4.99
N PHE A 159 -29.36 16.17 -6.22
CA PHE A 159 -28.32 16.52 -7.18
C PHE A 159 -28.27 18.00 -7.56
N GLN A 160 -29.27 18.81 -7.19
CA GLN A 160 -29.33 20.23 -7.56
C GLN A 160 -28.12 21.03 -7.05
N ASP A 161 -27.65 20.76 -5.83
CA ASP A 161 -26.48 21.42 -5.24
C ASP A 161 -25.14 21.03 -5.91
N TYR A 162 -25.14 20.03 -6.79
CA TYR A 162 -23.96 19.59 -7.53
C TYR A 162 -23.91 20.16 -8.95
N ILE A 163 -24.97 20.84 -9.41
CA ILE A 163 -25.00 21.48 -10.71
C ILE A 163 -24.36 22.86 -10.65
N LEU A 164 -23.51 23.14 -11.65
CA LEU A 164 -22.92 24.45 -11.84
C LEU A 164 -24.01 25.47 -12.20
N SER A 165 -24.09 26.54 -11.43
CA SER A 165 -25.05 27.63 -11.65
C SER A 165 -24.48 28.97 -11.20
N GLU A 166 -25.18 30.06 -11.45
CA GLU A 166 -24.80 31.38 -10.89
C GLU A 166 -24.73 31.35 -9.35
N GLN A 167 -25.54 30.50 -8.72
CA GLN A 167 -25.61 30.34 -7.27
C GLN A 167 -24.57 29.32 -6.75
N ASN A 168 -24.00 28.49 -7.64
CA ASN A 168 -22.97 27.49 -7.35
C ASN A 168 -21.87 27.50 -8.43
N PRO A 169 -20.99 28.53 -8.44
CA PRO A 169 -19.94 28.63 -9.46
C PRO A 169 -18.82 27.62 -9.23
N SER A 170 -18.14 27.23 -10.32
CA SER A 170 -16.96 26.37 -10.24
C SER A 170 -15.83 27.07 -9.47
N ARG A 171 -15.36 26.40 -8.41
CA ARG A 171 -14.22 26.86 -7.59
C ARG A 171 -12.99 26.05 -7.94
N PHE A 172 -11.95 26.71 -8.44
CA PHE A 172 -10.68 26.08 -8.76
C PHE A 172 -9.62 26.51 -7.75
N GLN A 173 -8.83 25.54 -7.28
CA GLN A 173 -7.65 25.79 -6.48
C GLN A 173 -6.47 25.02 -7.10
N THR A 174 -5.35 25.71 -7.33
CA THR A 174 -4.11 25.08 -7.79
C THR A 174 -3.47 24.32 -6.64
N LEU A 175 -3.15 23.05 -6.88
CA LEU A 175 -2.49 22.16 -5.91
C LEU A 175 -1.00 22.08 -6.21
N SER A 176 -0.18 21.92 -5.17
CA SER A 176 1.24 21.58 -5.36
C SER A 176 1.39 20.13 -5.85
N GLU A 177 2.56 19.77 -6.42
CA GLU A 177 2.81 18.39 -6.87
C GLU A 177 2.60 17.37 -5.75
N ASN A 178 3.05 17.67 -4.52
CA ASN A 178 2.91 16.77 -3.37
C ASN A 178 1.45 16.62 -2.91
N GLN A 179 0.68 17.71 -2.89
CA GLN A 179 -0.76 17.65 -2.59
C GLN A 179 -1.50 16.84 -3.66
N SER A 180 -1.11 17.01 -4.92
CA SER A 180 -1.70 16.25 -6.04
C SER A 180 -1.43 14.75 -5.87
N VAL A 181 -0.19 14.35 -5.57
CA VAL A 181 0.16 12.95 -5.31
C VAL A 181 -0.65 12.37 -4.15
N SER A 182 -0.79 13.11 -3.04
CA SER A 182 -1.55 12.64 -1.86
C SER A 182 -3.02 12.39 -2.19
N ILE A 183 -3.68 13.31 -2.89
CA ILE A 183 -5.10 13.22 -3.25
C ILE A 183 -5.34 12.11 -4.27
N ILE A 184 -4.44 11.97 -5.26
CA ILE A 184 -4.53 10.92 -6.28
C ILE A 184 -4.33 9.55 -5.64
N THR A 185 -3.36 9.41 -4.72
CA THR A 185 -3.11 8.16 -4.00
C THR A 185 -4.31 7.78 -3.14
N ARG A 186 -4.90 8.74 -2.40
CA ARG A 186 -6.14 8.54 -1.64
C ARG A 186 -7.32 8.11 -2.53
N SER A 187 -7.54 8.80 -3.64
CA SER A 187 -8.69 8.53 -4.54
C SER A 187 -8.55 7.21 -5.29
N LEU A 188 -7.32 6.75 -5.54
CA LEU A 188 -7.05 5.42 -6.07
C LEU A 188 -7.38 4.35 -5.05
N ALA A 189 -6.95 4.52 -3.80
CA ALA A 189 -7.27 3.61 -2.70
C ALA A 189 -8.80 3.45 -2.52
N GLU A 190 -9.54 4.56 -2.51
CA GLU A 190 -11.01 4.57 -2.39
C GLU A 190 -11.76 3.87 -3.55
N ARG A 191 -11.14 3.76 -4.74
CA ARG A 191 -11.78 3.12 -5.92
C ARG A 191 -11.49 1.63 -6.01
N THR A 192 -10.37 1.17 -5.47
CA THR A 192 -10.09 -0.25 -5.25
C THR A 192 -11.03 -0.89 -4.21
N ASP A 193 -11.68 -0.08 -3.36
CA ASP A 193 -12.66 -0.53 -2.35
C ASP A 193 -14.01 -1.02 -2.93
N HIS A 194 -14.26 -0.94 -4.25
CA HIS A 194 -15.57 -1.31 -4.85
C HIS A 194 -15.58 -2.53 -5.78
N GLU A 195 -14.46 -3.24 -5.95
CA GLU A 195 -14.44 -4.55 -6.63
C GLU A 195 -14.09 -5.70 -5.65
N ILE A 196 -15.15 -6.22 -4.99
CA ILE A 196 -15.35 -7.60 -4.49
C ILE A 196 -14.30 -8.20 -3.50
N SER A 197 -14.61 -8.19 -2.19
CA SER A 197 -14.34 -9.18 -1.07
C SER A 197 -12.93 -9.81 -0.86
N PRO A 198 -12.38 -10.07 0.36
CA PRO A 198 -12.84 -9.83 1.74
C PRO A 198 -11.92 -8.81 2.47
N ALA A 199 -12.36 -7.56 2.50
CA ALA A 199 -11.86 -6.39 3.25
C ALA A 199 -10.38 -6.40 3.72
N ILE A 200 -9.46 -6.05 2.80
CA ILE A 200 -8.19 -5.41 3.16
C ILE A 200 -8.52 -4.13 3.93
N ARG A 201 -7.97 -3.96 5.13
CA ARG A 201 -8.21 -2.73 5.90
C ARG A 201 -7.25 -1.65 5.46
N HIS A 202 -7.80 -0.50 5.06
CA HIS A 202 -7.04 0.70 4.80
C HIS A 202 -7.07 1.60 6.04
N THR A 203 -5.96 1.64 6.78
CA THR A 203 -5.81 2.47 7.97
C THR A 203 -5.05 3.74 7.60
N HIS A 204 -5.66 4.90 7.87
CA HIS A 204 -5.03 6.20 7.66
C HIS A 204 -4.86 6.94 9.00
N ILE A 205 -3.62 7.33 9.31
CA ILE A 205 -3.27 8.04 10.54
C ILE A 205 -2.62 9.35 10.14
N SER A 206 -3.11 10.47 10.67
CA SER A 206 -2.46 11.78 10.53
C SER A 206 -1.98 12.26 11.89
N VAL A 207 -0.71 12.62 11.98
CA VAL A 207 -0.04 13.08 13.19
C VAL A 207 0.52 14.47 12.92
N SER A 208 0.10 15.45 13.71
CA SER A 208 0.74 16.77 13.71
C SER A 208 1.62 16.87 14.95
N VAL A 209 2.93 17.00 14.73
CA VAL A 209 3.93 16.98 15.81
C VAL A 209 3.97 18.31 16.52
N ASP A 210 3.76 18.30 17.84
CA ASP A 210 4.03 19.44 18.71
C ASP A 210 5.36 19.22 19.45
N PRO A 211 6.39 20.05 19.19
CA PRO A 211 7.71 19.89 19.76
C PRO A 211 7.77 20.20 21.25
N ASN A 212 6.70 20.74 21.85
CA ASN A 212 6.61 21.09 23.27
C ASN A 212 5.91 20.02 24.12
N LEU A 213 5.50 18.90 23.52
CA LEU A 213 4.90 17.81 24.27
C LEU A 213 5.88 17.22 25.31
N PRO A 214 5.36 16.72 26.44
CA PRO A 214 6.18 16.03 27.42
C PRO A 214 6.82 14.79 26.79
N VAL A 215 8.10 14.57 27.09
CA VAL A 215 8.83 13.38 26.67
C VAL A 215 8.23 12.15 27.32
N ILE A 216 7.95 11.12 26.51
CA ILE A 216 7.43 9.83 26.99
C ILE A 216 8.58 9.01 27.59
N LEU A 217 9.70 8.93 26.87
CA LEU A 217 10.87 8.12 27.22
C LEU A 217 12.12 8.68 26.53
N ASP A 218 13.25 8.76 27.23
CA ASP A 218 14.54 9.03 26.62
C ASP A 218 15.22 7.73 26.18
N LEU A 219 15.58 7.65 24.90
CA LEU A 219 16.16 6.48 24.26
C LEU A 219 17.68 6.66 24.16
N ASN A 220 18.40 5.92 24.99
CA ASN A 220 19.86 5.80 24.92
C ASN A 220 20.31 4.38 25.26
N ARG A 221 19.73 3.40 24.56
CA ARG A 221 19.99 1.98 24.81
C ARG A 221 21.29 1.53 24.17
N THR A 222 21.99 0.62 24.84
CA THR A 222 23.20 -0.03 24.31
C THR A 222 22.99 -1.53 24.26
N PHE A 223 23.07 -2.13 23.08
CA PHE A 223 22.90 -3.57 22.91
C PHE A 223 24.12 -4.34 23.43
N VAL A 224 23.86 -5.51 24.02
CA VAL A 224 24.90 -6.48 24.37
C VAL A 224 24.77 -7.68 23.43
N ALA A 225 25.85 -8.01 22.72
CA ALA A 225 25.86 -9.16 21.83
C ALA A 225 26.09 -10.45 22.62
N VAL A 226 25.18 -11.40 22.47
CA VAL A 226 25.34 -12.77 22.93
C VAL A 226 26.03 -13.58 21.83
N VAL A 227 27.23 -14.07 22.13
CA VAL A 227 28.11 -14.78 21.20
C VAL A 227 28.57 -16.08 21.86
N SER A 228 28.51 -17.19 21.13
CA SER A 228 29.10 -18.46 21.56
C SER A 228 30.50 -18.66 20.96
N THR A 229 31.29 -19.55 21.53
CA THR A 229 32.55 -19.99 20.91
C THR A 229 32.32 -20.71 19.58
N GLU A 230 31.19 -21.39 19.41
CA GLU A 230 30.76 -21.94 18.11
C GLU A 230 30.65 -20.82 17.05
N ASP A 231 30.02 -19.69 17.40
CA ASP A 231 29.87 -18.55 16.50
C ASP A 231 31.24 -17.97 16.11
N TYR A 232 32.15 -17.87 17.07
CA TYR A 232 33.52 -17.41 16.82
C TYR A 232 34.24 -18.30 15.80
N HIS A 233 34.14 -19.62 15.94
CA HIS A 233 34.77 -20.57 15.02
C HIS A 233 34.08 -20.60 13.66
N ALA A 234 32.75 -20.54 13.63
CA ALA A 234 31.96 -20.63 12.39
C ALA A 234 32.10 -19.36 11.53
N MET A 235 32.13 -18.17 12.16
CA MET A 235 32.12 -16.90 11.44
C MET A 235 33.52 -16.36 11.14
N GLY A 236 34.53 -16.69 11.96
CA GLY A 236 35.89 -16.16 11.82
C GLY A 236 35.90 -14.62 11.77
N GLU A 237 36.59 -14.02 10.79
CA GLU A 237 36.65 -12.56 10.64
C GLU A 237 35.28 -11.90 10.39
N ARG A 238 34.32 -12.63 9.80
CA ARG A 238 32.97 -12.10 9.55
C ARG A 238 32.22 -11.77 10.85
N LEU A 239 32.61 -12.41 11.96
CA LEU A 239 32.10 -12.11 13.28
C LEU A 239 32.33 -10.64 13.66
N PHE A 240 33.56 -10.17 13.47
CA PHE A 240 33.95 -8.81 13.84
C PHE A 240 33.29 -7.77 12.94
N ASN A 241 33.10 -8.08 11.65
CA ASN A 241 32.33 -7.23 10.75
C ASN A 241 30.87 -7.12 11.20
N ALA A 242 30.23 -8.24 11.55
CA ALA A 242 28.85 -8.23 12.03
C ALA A 242 28.70 -7.43 13.35
N LEU A 243 29.64 -7.58 14.28
CA LEU A 243 29.68 -6.82 15.53
C LEU A 243 29.88 -5.32 15.28
N TYR A 244 30.72 -4.96 14.31
CA TYR A 244 30.96 -3.58 13.90
C TYR A 244 29.71 -2.95 13.26
N GLU A 245 29.05 -3.67 12.34
CA GLU A 245 27.83 -3.20 11.67
C GLU A 245 26.65 -3.01 12.64
N LEU A 246 26.58 -3.82 13.69
CA LEU A 246 25.61 -3.69 14.79
C LEU A 246 26.05 -2.67 15.86
N ASN A 247 27.22 -2.07 15.70
CA ASN A 247 27.88 -1.16 16.64
C ASN A 247 27.87 -1.67 18.10
N ILE A 248 28.36 -2.89 18.27
CA ILE A 248 28.46 -3.55 19.55
C ILE A 248 29.72 -3.11 20.28
N SER A 249 29.59 -2.77 21.57
CA SER A 249 30.73 -2.55 22.46
C SER A 249 30.85 -3.58 23.58
N LYS A 250 29.77 -4.33 23.86
CA LYS A 250 29.69 -5.30 24.96
C LYS A 250 29.30 -6.68 24.45
N ILE A 251 30.02 -7.70 24.90
CA ILE A 251 29.83 -9.10 24.51
C ILE A 251 29.61 -9.95 25.76
N GLN A 252 28.56 -10.76 25.70
CA GLN A 252 28.33 -11.88 26.60
C GLN A 252 28.76 -13.16 25.89
N LEU A 253 29.90 -13.71 26.32
CA LEU A 253 30.53 -14.87 25.70
C LEU A 253 30.10 -16.16 26.41
N PHE A 254 29.56 -17.11 25.63
CA PHE A 254 29.14 -18.43 26.11
C PHE A 254 30.07 -19.53 25.59
N PRO A 255 30.63 -20.38 26.48
CA PRO A 255 31.42 -21.53 26.07
C PRO A 255 30.53 -22.67 25.55
N SER A 256 31.05 -23.41 24.57
CA SER A 256 30.43 -24.61 24.01
C SER A 256 30.84 -25.87 24.80
N SER A 257 30.06 -26.94 24.69
CA SER A 257 30.38 -28.22 25.34
C SER A 257 31.68 -28.81 24.77
N GLY A 258 32.76 -28.76 25.55
CA GLY A 258 34.08 -29.26 25.15
C GLY A 258 35.18 -28.21 25.08
N ASP A 259 34.87 -26.93 25.27
CA ASP A 259 35.88 -25.88 25.31
C ASP A 259 36.77 -26.01 26.55
N SER A 260 38.09 -25.96 26.34
CA SER A 260 39.05 -25.81 27.43
C SER A 260 39.06 -24.37 27.94
N GLU A 261 39.37 -24.19 29.23
CA GLU A 261 39.54 -22.87 29.84
C GLU A 261 40.57 -22.00 29.07
N SER A 262 41.62 -22.64 28.53
CA SER A 262 42.64 -21.97 27.73
C SER A 262 42.10 -21.43 26.40
N SER A 263 41.30 -22.22 25.67
CA SER A 263 40.70 -21.80 24.40
C SER A 263 39.71 -20.66 24.61
N LEU A 264 38.89 -20.76 25.65
CA LEU A 264 37.95 -19.71 26.03
C LEU A 264 38.66 -18.40 26.39
N ALA A 265 39.75 -18.48 27.17
CA ALA A 265 40.56 -17.32 27.52
C ALA A 265 41.20 -16.64 26.29
N LEU A 266 41.67 -17.42 25.31
CA LEU A 266 42.22 -16.87 24.06
C LEU A 266 41.17 -16.09 23.26
N ILE A 267 39.95 -16.64 23.15
CA ILE A 267 38.84 -15.98 22.45
C ILE A 267 38.45 -14.69 23.16
N ALA A 268 38.29 -14.73 24.49
CA ALA A 268 37.97 -13.56 25.29
C ALA A 268 39.04 -12.45 25.18
N ASN A 269 40.33 -12.82 25.26
CA ASN A 269 41.44 -11.89 25.10
C ASN A 269 41.46 -11.25 23.70
N ARG A 270 41.09 -11.99 22.66
CA ARG A 270 41.01 -11.44 21.30
C ARG A 270 39.90 -10.39 21.19
N PHE A 271 38.72 -10.65 21.74
CA PHE A 271 37.65 -9.64 21.79
C PHE A 271 38.08 -8.40 22.58
N GLN A 272 38.69 -8.56 23.75
CA GLN A 272 39.19 -7.44 24.55
C GLN A 272 40.25 -6.63 23.79
N PHE A 273 41.18 -7.30 23.09
CA PHE A 273 42.18 -6.65 22.26
C PHE A 273 41.55 -5.82 21.12
N MET A 274 40.44 -6.30 20.56
CA MET A 274 39.66 -5.58 19.54
C MET A 274 38.79 -4.45 20.13
N GLY A 275 38.81 -4.23 21.46
CA GLY A 275 38.13 -3.13 22.13
C GLY A 275 36.75 -3.45 22.70
N TYR A 276 36.34 -4.72 22.74
CA TYR A 276 35.04 -5.12 23.31
C TYR A 276 35.14 -5.36 24.83
N GLU A 277 34.12 -4.95 25.58
CA GLU A 277 33.90 -5.39 26.96
C GLU A 277 33.34 -6.82 26.93
N VAL A 278 34.00 -7.78 27.59
CA VAL A 278 33.64 -9.21 27.52
C VAL A 278 33.26 -9.73 28.90
N MET A 279 32.06 -10.30 28.99
CA MET A 279 31.57 -11.04 30.15
C MET A 279 31.37 -12.51 29.79
N ILE A 280 32.10 -13.41 30.45
CA ILE A 280 31.94 -14.86 30.26
C ILE A 280 30.80 -15.34 31.17
N GLN A 281 29.84 -16.08 30.60
CA GLN A 281 28.72 -16.64 31.36
C GLN A 281 28.44 -18.08 30.94
N THR A 282 27.74 -18.83 31.79
CA THR A 282 27.23 -20.17 31.46
C THR A 282 25.86 -20.06 30.82
N GLU A 283 25.64 -20.76 29.71
CA GLU A 283 24.36 -20.69 29.00
C GLU A 283 23.23 -21.23 29.89
N PRO A 284 22.09 -20.52 30.01
CA PRO A 284 20.97 -21.01 30.79
C PRO A 284 20.48 -22.36 30.24
N THR A 285 20.17 -23.30 31.14
CA THR A 285 19.76 -24.68 30.81
C THR A 285 18.35 -24.79 30.23
N GLU A 286 17.58 -23.70 30.22
CA GLU A 286 16.26 -23.67 29.61
C GLU A 286 16.36 -23.78 28.09
N LYS A 287 15.60 -24.73 27.52
CA LYS A 287 15.49 -24.86 26.07
C LYS A 287 14.81 -23.63 25.51
N TYR A 288 15.53 -22.89 24.66
CA TYR A 288 14.96 -21.77 23.94
C TYR A 288 13.76 -22.21 23.11
N ARG A 289 12.71 -21.40 23.16
CA ARG A 289 11.55 -21.58 22.31
C ARG A 289 11.90 -21.18 20.89
N THR A 290 11.75 -22.10 19.95
CA THR A 290 11.91 -21.83 18.52
C THR A 290 10.55 -21.56 17.87
N SER A 291 10.55 -20.63 16.92
CA SER A 291 9.39 -20.26 16.10
C SER A 291 9.90 -19.77 14.76
N ALA A 292 9.40 -20.30 13.64
CA ALA A 292 9.83 -19.89 12.31
C ALA A 292 9.65 -18.37 12.08
N ALA A 293 8.76 -17.72 12.83
CA ALA A 293 8.59 -16.27 12.86
C ALA A 293 9.83 -15.48 13.32
N CYS A 294 10.74 -16.11 14.06
CA CYS A 294 12.03 -15.52 14.42
C CYS A 294 12.94 -15.30 13.21
N ASP A 295 12.67 -15.99 12.08
CA ASP A 295 13.44 -15.85 10.84
C ASP A 295 12.82 -14.83 9.87
N SER A 296 11.62 -14.33 10.15
CA SER A 296 10.83 -13.46 9.26
C SER A 296 10.69 -12.03 9.78
N ILE A 297 9.93 -11.19 9.05
CA ILE A 297 9.66 -9.79 9.43
C ILE A 297 8.96 -9.66 10.80
N ALA A 298 8.26 -10.70 11.26
CA ALA A 298 7.61 -10.72 12.56
C ALA A 298 8.60 -10.50 13.72
N ALA A 299 9.82 -11.08 13.61
CA ALA A 299 10.89 -10.87 14.57
C ALA A 299 11.30 -9.40 14.66
N ALA A 300 11.49 -8.74 13.51
CA ALA A 300 11.85 -7.34 13.42
C ALA A 300 10.75 -6.45 14.03
N ILE A 301 9.48 -6.69 13.71
CA ILE A 301 8.33 -5.97 14.28
C ILE A 301 8.36 -6.08 15.81
N ARG A 302 8.54 -7.29 16.34
CA ARG A 302 8.63 -7.53 17.79
C ARG A 302 9.81 -6.79 18.43
N ILE A 303 10.97 -6.78 17.79
CA ILE A 303 12.17 -6.09 18.26
C ILE A 303 11.92 -4.58 18.35
N PHE A 304 11.38 -3.96 17.29
CA PHE A 304 11.02 -2.54 17.29
C PHE A 304 10.02 -2.19 18.39
N ARG A 305 8.95 -2.96 18.54
CA ARG A 305 7.97 -2.73 19.61
C ARG A 305 8.62 -2.81 21.00
N THR A 306 9.36 -3.89 21.25
CA THR A 306 10.02 -4.11 22.53
C THR A 306 10.99 -2.97 22.86
N TYR A 307 11.73 -2.47 21.86
CA TYR A 307 12.66 -1.35 22.04
C TYR A 307 11.96 -0.07 22.52
N PHE A 308 10.77 0.23 22.02
CA PHE A 308 10.03 1.44 22.42
C PHE A 308 9.17 1.26 23.67
N THR A 309 8.89 0.03 24.11
CA THR A 309 8.02 -0.23 25.28
C THR A 309 8.75 -0.78 26.51
N SER A 310 9.94 -1.36 26.34
CA SER A 310 10.68 -2.00 27.43
C SER A 310 11.32 -0.97 28.36
N SER A 311 11.49 -1.32 29.64
CA SER A 311 12.31 -0.56 30.59
C SER A 311 13.77 -1.02 30.63
N ASP A 312 14.17 -1.99 29.80
CA ASP A 312 15.53 -2.53 29.77
C ASP A 312 16.46 -1.70 28.89
N ASP A 313 17.41 -1.00 29.50
CA ASP A 313 18.37 -0.14 28.79
C ASP A 313 19.51 -0.92 28.13
N THR A 314 19.67 -2.20 28.46
CA THR A 314 20.73 -3.09 27.96
C THR A 314 20.20 -4.34 27.27
N PRO A 315 19.36 -4.20 26.22
CA PRO A 315 18.76 -5.33 25.53
C PRO A 315 19.81 -6.28 24.96
N LEU A 316 19.61 -7.57 25.21
CA LEU A 316 20.44 -8.64 24.67
C LEU A 316 20.02 -8.97 23.23
N LEU A 317 20.99 -9.05 22.33
CA LEU A 317 20.78 -9.62 21.00
C LEU A 317 21.71 -10.81 20.80
N ARG A 318 21.18 -11.93 20.33
CA ARG A 318 21.98 -13.10 19.98
C ARG A 318 22.41 -13.00 18.52
N LEU A 319 23.69 -13.25 18.26
CA LEU A 319 24.26 -12.93 16.96
C LEU A 319 23.84 -13.94 15.89
N ARG A 320 23.99 -15.23 16.14
CA ARG A 320 23.83 -16.29 15.13
C ARG A 320 23.00 -17.47 15.66
N ASP A 321 22.32 -18.16 14.77
CA ASP A 321 21.72 -19.47 15.06
C ASP A 321 22.80 -20.55 15.25
N PRO A 322 22.64 -21.46 16.22
CA PRO A 322 23.58 -22.55 16.45
C PRO A 322 23.37 -23.71 15.45
N GLY A 323 24.41 -24.52 15.27
CA GLY A 323 24.35 -25.81 14.56
C GLY A 323 24.48 -25.72 13.04
N ASP A 324 24.00 -26.76 12.35
CA ASP A 324 24.24 -27.05 10.93
C ASP A 324 23.91 -25.87 9.97
N PRO A 325 24.84 -25.40 9.12
CA PRO A 325 24.59 -24.36 8.12
C PRO A 325 23.68 -24.79 6.95
N GLN A 326 23.48 -26.10 6.70
CA GLN A 326 22.61 -26.57 5.61
C GLN A 326 21.12 -26.37 5.91
N ASN A 327 20.74 -26.39 7.19
CA ASN A 327 19.41 -26.01 7.64
C ASN A 327 19.36 -24.50 7.88
N VAL A 328 18.81 -23.75 6.92
CA VAL A 328 18.88 -22.28 6.91
C VAL A 328 17.92 -21.63 7.90
N LEU A 329 16.68 -22.13 8.00
CA LEU A 329 15.64 -21.58 8.88
C LEU A 329 15.43 -22.51 10.08
N LYS A 330 15.72 -22.00 11.27
CA LYS A 330 15.65 -22.77 12.54
C LYS A 330 14.62 -22.23 13.50
N GLY A 331 14.03 -21.07 13.20
CA GLY A 331 13.14 -20.35 14.08
C GLY A 331 13.81 -19.87 15.37
N PHE A 332 15.14 -19.75 15.37
CA PHE A 332 15.89 -19.39 16.56
C PHE A 332 16.05 -17.86 16.63
N PRO A 333 15.86 -17.22 17.81
CA PRO A 333 15.79 -15.77 17.95
C PRO A 333 17.17 -15.10 17.94
N ALA A 334 17.92 -15.29 16.84
CA ALA A 334 19.20 -14.63 16.59
C ALA A 334 19.10 -13.64 15.42
N CYS A 335 20.15 -12.83 15.23
CA CYS A 335 20.22 -11.85 14.15
C CYS A 335 20.51 -12.50 12.80
N MET A 336 21.25 -13.61 12.77
CA MET A 336 21.73 -14.26 11.56
C MET A 336 21.44 -15.76 11.58
N THR A 337 21.29 -16.36 10.41
CA THR A 337 21.22 -17.83 10.26
C THR A 337 22.56 -18.49 10.63
N SER A 338 22.60 -19.81 10.76
CA SER A 338 23.84 -20.54 11.05
C SER A 338 24.89 -20.39 9.94
N CYS A 339 24.48 -20.18 8.70
CA CYS A 339 25.35 -19.86 7.57
C CYS A 339 25.66 -18.36 7.44
N SER A 340 25.45 -17.56 8.50
CA SER A 340 25.77 -16.13 8.55
C SER A 340 25.05 -15.28 7.50
N VAL A 341 23.81 -15.63 7.16
CA VAL A 341 22.94 -14.75 6.36
C VAL A 341 22.13 -13.88 7.32
N PRO A 342 22.15 -12.54 7.17
CA PRO A 342 21.34 -11.64 7.99
C PRO A 342 19.83 -11.94 7.89
N LYS A 343 19.17 -12.04 9.04
CA LYS A 343 17.71 -12.09 9.15
C LYS A 343 17.16 -10.67 9.28
N PRO A 344 15.84 -10.45 9.13
CA PRO A 344 15.23 -9.14 9.41
C PRO A 344 15.58 -8.57 10.79
N ALA A 345 15.81 -9.43 11.79
CA ALA A 345 16.26 -9.04 13.12
C ALA A 345 17.62 -8.29 13.12
N PHE A 346 18.58 -8.69 12.28
CA PHE A 346 19.88 -8.02 12.16
C PHE A 346 19.72 -6.54 11.80
N TYR A 347 18.97 -6.28 10.74
CA TYR A 347 18.72 -4.93 10.24
C TYR A 347 17.86 -4.11 11.20
N ALA A 348 16.95 -4.75 11.95
CA ALA A 348 16.20 -4.07 13.00
C ALA A 348 17.14 -3.53 14.10
N TYR A 349 18.08 -4.34 14.60
CA TYR A 349 19.06 -3.89 15.58
C TYR A 349 20.01 -2.84 15.01
N GLN A 350 20.46 -3.01 13.77
CA GLN A 350 21.31 -2.05 13.07
C GLN A 350 20.67 -0.65 13.01
N LEU A 351 19.37 -0.56 12.69
CA LEU A 351 18.67 0.71 12.68
C LEU A 351 18.38 1.25 14.08
N LEU A 352 17.88 0.41 14.99
CA LEU A 352 17.54 0.81 16.34
C LEU A 352 18.74 1.37 17.13
N HIS A 353 19.95 0.91 16.81
CA HIS A 353 21.17 1.48 17.38
C HIS A 353 21.29 2.99 17.12
N ASN A 354 20.88 3.42 15.93
CA ASN A 354 20.98 4.81 15.49
C ASN A 354 19.82 5.69 15.97
N ILE A 355 18.78 5.10 16.58
CA ILE A 355 17.64 5.85 17.12
C ILE A 355 17.95 6.24 18.56
N LYS A 356 18.31 7.50 18.78
CA LYS A 356 18.57 8.08 20.10
C LYS A 356 17.78 9.37 20.30
N GLY A 357 17.54 9.74 21.55
CA GLY A 357 16.85 10.98 21.91
C GLY A 357 15.47 10.74 22.52
N SER A 358 14.63 11.77 22.53
CA SER A 358 13.38 11.78 23.28
C SER A 358 12.21 11.26 22.43
N LEU A 359 11.54 10.22 22.90
CA LEU A 359 10.30 9.70 22.33
C LEU A 359 9.16 10.69 22.60
N LEU A 360 8.61 11.27 21.54
CA LEU A 360 7.54 12.28 21.61
C LEU A 360 6.15 11.67 21.40
N TYR A 361 6.03 10.72 20.48
CA TYR A 361 4.76 10.06 20.17
C TYR A 361 4.94 8.55 20.16
N GLN A 362 3.95 7.86 20.72
CA GLN A 362 3.85 6.40 20.74
C GLN A 362 2.41 6.00 20.43
N GLY A 363 2.19 5.50 19.21
CA GLY A 363 0.95 4.86 18.79
C GLY A 363 1.14 3.36 18.61
N LYS A 364 0.04 2.62 18.31
CA LYS A 364 0.12 1.19 18.00
C LYS A 364 1.07 0.91 16.81
N TYR A 365 1.00 1.78 15.80
CA TYR A 365 1.66 1.58 14.51
C TYR A 365 2.80 2.55 14.23
N TYR A 366 3.09 3.49 15.12
CA TYR A 366 4.11 4.50 14.85
C TYR A 366 4.77 5.04 16.12
N TYR A 367 6.02 5.48 15.97
CA TYR A 367 6.82 6.14 16.98
C TYR A 367 7.49 7.37 16.37
N ILE A 368 7.59 8.46 17.11
CA ILE A 368 8.29 9.67 16.67
C ILE A 368 9.29 10.05 17.75
N VAL A 369 10.57 10.01 17.38
CA VAL A 369 11.71 10.36 18.24
C VAL A 369 12.30 11.66 17.75
N LYS A 370 12.66 12.54 18.68
CA LYS A 370 13.39 13.76 18.40
C LYS A 370 14.76 13.70 19.07
N ASN A 371 15.79 13.91 18.28
CA ASN A 371 17.16 14.07 18.74
C ASN A 371 17.67 15.48 18.42
N ILE A 372 18.75 15.89 19.08
CA ILE A 372 19.47 17.11 18.74
C ILE A 372 20.92 16.72 18.45
N GLU A 373 21.34 16.91 17.21
CA GLU A 373 22.71 16.65 16.73
C GLU A 373 23.32 17.96 16.26
N ASP A 374 24.45 18.38 16.84
CA ASP A 374 25.14 19.62 16.46
C ASP A 374 24.22 20.87 16.46
N SER A 375 23.30 20.95 17.43
CA SER A 375 22.26 21.98 17.54
C SER A 375 21.16 21.94 16.47
N ILE A 376 21.12 20.89 15.64
CA ILE A 376 20.09 20.64 14.63
C ILE A 376 19.13 19.58 15.13
N ALA A 377 17.82 19.84 15.01
CA ALA A 377 16.81 18.85 15.33
C ALA A 377 16.79 17.75 14.26
N VAL A 378 16.85 16.49 14.72
CA VAL A 378 16.71 15.30 13.89
C VAL A 378 15.46 14.57 14.34
N TYR A 379 14.55 14.29 13.41
CA TYR A 379 13.36 13.49 13.69
C TYR A 379 13.51 12.11 13.09
N THR A 380 13.23 11.09 13.89
CA THR A 380 13.13 9.70 13.43
C THR A 380 11.69 9.23 13.60
N ILE A 381 11.05 8.91 12.48
CA ILE A 381 9.68 8.40 12.42
C ILE A 381 9.77 6.91 12.10
N VAL A 382 9.26 6.07 12.99
CA VAL A 382 9.15 4.63 12.78
C VAL A 382 7.69 4.29 12.56
N VAL A 383 7.37 3.55 11.50
CA VAL A 383 6.03 3.08 11.18
C VAL A 383 6.06 1.56 11.02
N LEU A 384 5.14 0.87 11.68
CA LEU A 384 5.00 -0.59 11.69
C LEU A 384 3.60 -0.95 11.20
N ASN A 385 3.49 -1.73 10.12
CA ASN A 385 2.20 -2.30 9.71
C ASN A 385 2.17 -3.79 10.04
N TYR A 386 1.24 -4.18 10.91
CA TYR A 386 1.12 -5.54 11.42
C TYR A 386 -0.24 -5.73 12.11
N ASN A 387 -0.65 -6.99 12.32
CA ASN A 387 -1.81 -7.34 13.15
C ASN A 387 -1.38 -8.13 14.40
N ASP A 388 -2.31 -8.34 15.33
CA ASP A 388 -2.00 -9.01 16.59
C ASP A 388 -1.54 -10.48 16.38
N GLU A 389 -1.96 -11.13 15.29
CA GLU A 389 -1.51 -12.48 14.93
C GLU A 389 -0.02 -12.51 14.58
N ILE A 390 0.43 -11.59 13.71
CA ILE A 390 1.85 -11.44 13.34
C ILE A 390 2.70 -11.08 14.56
N GLU A 391 2.19 -10.23 15.44
CA GLU A 391 2.89 -9.86 16.68
C GLU A 391 3.13 -11.09 17.58
N HIS A 392 2.15 -11.98 17.68
CA HIS A 392 2.21 -13.14 18.56
C HIS A 392 2.89 -14.37 17.95
N LEU A 393 3.18 -14.37 16.64
CA LEU A 393 3.82 -15.47 15.93
C LEU A 393 5.15 -15.91 16.59
N SER A 394 6.03 -14.97 16.93
CA SER A 394 7.31 -15.28 17.60
C SER A 394 7.13 -15.87 19.01
N ALA A 395 5.96 -15.70 19.62
CA ALA A 395 5.63 -16.24 20.94
C ALA A 395 4.87 -17.57 20.86
N LYS A 396 4.63 -18.13 19.65
CA LYS A 396 4.02 -19.45 19.43
C LYS A 396 5.06 -20.41 18.84
N ASN A 397 4.80 -21.72 18.90
CA ASN A 397 5.63 -22.71 18.19
C ASN A 397 5.13 -22.83 16.74
N ALA A 398 5.21 -21.74 15.98
CA ALA A 398 4.74 -21.69 14.60
C ALA A 398 5.78 -22.30 13.65
N ASP A 399 5.31 -23.13 12.70
CA ASP A 399 6.17 -23.66 11.64
C ASP A 399 6.30 -22.68 10.45
N VAL A 400 7.13 -23.05 9.48
CA VAL A 400 7.43 -22.19 8.31
C VAL A 400 6.21 -21.94 7.43
N TYR A 401 5.28 -22.90 7.32
CA TYR A 401 4.10 -22.77 6.47
C TYR A 401 3.04 -21.91 7.14
N GLU A 402 2.76 -22.14 8.43
CA GLU A 402 1.85 -21.30 9.23
C GLU A 402 2.35 -19.86 9.27
N THR A 403 3.65 -19.67 9.53
CA THR A 403 4.27 -18.33 9.56
C THR A 403 4.13 -17.64 8.20
N ASN A 404 4.37 -18.36 7.11
CA ASN A 404 4.27 -17.80 5.76
C ASN A 404 2.83 -17.45 5.39
N GLU A 405 1.86 -18.29 5.73
CA GLU A 405 0.44 -18.04 5.50
C GLU A 405 -0.03 -16.82 6.27
N GLN A 406 0.27 -16.71 7.56
CA GLN A 406 -0.18 -15.58 8.39
C GLN A 406 0.45 -14.25 7.96
N ILE A 407 1.73 -14.26 7.56
CA ILE A 407 2.39 -13.02 7.11
C ILE A 407 1.91 -12.60 5.72
N ASN A 408 1.75 -13.55 4.79
CA ASN A 408 1.40 -13.22 3.41
C ASN A 408 -0.11 -13.03 3.19
N SER A 409 -0.96 -13.54 4.09
CA SER A 409 -2.40 -13.25 4.08
C SER A 409 -2.72 -11.85 4.64
N PHE A 410 -1.79 -11.26 5.40
CA PHE A 410 -1.93 -9.90 5.90
C PHE A 410 -1.61 -8.90 4.78
N MET A 411 -2.67 -8.39 4.14
CA MET A 411 -2.62 -7.47 3.02
C MET A 411 -3.10 -6.05 3.38
N ASP A 412 -3.38 -5.78 4.66
CA ASP A 412 -3.83 -4.47 5.14
C ASP A 412 -2.84 -3.37 4.74
N GLU A 413 -3.38 -2.18 4.48
CA GLU A 413 -2.60 -1.01 4.13
C GLU A 413 -2.60 0.00 5.26
N LEU A 414 -1.40 0.45 5.63
CA LEU A 414 -1.22 1.50 6.62
C LEU A 414 -0.59 2.72 5.94
N ASN A 415 -1.29 3.84 6.04
CA ASN A 415 -0.81 5.16 5.65
C ASN A 415 -0.66 6.02 6.92
N VAL A 416 0.57 6.47 7.19
CA VAL A 416 0.86 7.39 8.30
C VAL A 416 1.46 8.67 7.73
N ASP A 417 0.73 9.76 7.92
CA ASP A 417 1.12 11.10 7.54
C ASP A 417 1.57 11.88 8.78
N VAL A 418 2.77 12.44 8.74
CA VAL A 418 3.38 13.19 9.84
C VAL A 418 3.68 14.61 9.39
N ASN A 419 3.05 15.59 10.02
CA ASN A 419 3.35 17.01 9.85
C ASN A 419 4.37 17.42 10.91
N LEU A 420 5.60 17.71 10.48
CA LEU A 420 6.69 18.19 11.33
C LEU A 420 6.76 19.72 11.28
N PRO A 421 6.73 20.43 12.42
CA PRO A 421 7.05 21.84 12.44
C PRO A 421 8.55 22.02 12.29
N VAL A 422 8.94 22.79 11.29
CA VAL A 422 10.34 23.00 10.89
C VAL A 422 10.59 24.48 10.61
N SER A 423 11.85 24.88 10.67
CA SER A 423 12.27 26.21 10.24
C SER A 423 12.43 26.27 8.72
N PRO A 424 12.46 27.47 8.12
CA PRO A 424 12.70 27.57 6.68
C PRO A 424 14.08 27.01 6.32
N GLY A 425 14.13 26.08 5.37
CA GLY A 425 15.38 25.47 4.94
C GLY A 425 15.23 24.20 4.10
N GLN A 426 16.36 23.54 3.86
CA GLN A 426 16.43 22.26 3.19
C GLN A 426 16.57 21.12 4.20
N TYR A 427 15.89 20.02 3.93
CA TYR A 427 15.81 18.85 4.80
C TYR A 427 16.18 17.60 4.02
N MET A 428 17.18 16.86 4.50
CA MET A 428 17.45 15.50 4.08
C MET A 428 16.41 14.58 4.69
N ILE A 429 15.81 13.75 3.83
CA ILE A 429 14.87 12.70 4.23
C ILE A 429 15.46 11.36 3.77
N ALA A 430 15.84 10.51 4.72
CA ALA A 430 16.31 9.16 4.46
C ALA A 430 15.26 8.15 4.94
N LYS A 431 14.74 7.32 4.04
CA LYS A 431 13.74 6.30 4.31
C LYS A 431 14.34 4.90 4.12
N TYR A 432 14.22 4.09 5.15
CA TYR A 432 14.57 2.67 5.17
C TYR A 432 13.29 1.84 5.27
N ALA A 433 13.03 1.01 4.26
CA ALA A 433 11.81 0.22 4.15
C ALA A 433 12.11 -1.28 4.24
N PHE A 434 11.42 -1.94 5.16
CA PHE A 434 11.44 -3.37 5.40
C PHE A 434 10.11 -3.95 4.95
N SER A 435 10.17 -5.01 4.17
CA SER A 435 9.04 -5.86 3.90
C SER A 435 9.48 -7.31 4.06
N ASN A 436 8.51 -8.23 4.10
CA ASN A 436 8.84 -9.65 4.07
C ASN A 436 9.54 -10.07 2.75
N GLN A 437 9.41 -9.29 1.67
CA GLN A 437 9.83 -9.67 0.32
C GLN A 437 11.35 -9.85 0.17
N ASN A 438 12.15 -8.98 0.80
CA ASN A 438 13.62 -9.04 0.76
C ASN A 438 14.18 -9.68 2.04
N SER A 439 13.72 -10.89 2.38
CA SER A 439 14.17 -11.60 3.58
C SER A 439 14.63 -13.01 3.26
N ILE A 440 15.54 -13.56 4.08
CA ILE A 440 15.97 -14.95 3.96
C ILE A 440 14.79 -15.92 4.07
N PHE A 441 13.80 -15.59 4.91
CA PHE A 441 12.56 -16.36 5.05
C PHE A 441 11.80 -16.45 3.72
N MET A 442 11.63 -15.31 3.03
CA MET A 442 10.92 -15.28 1.75
C MET A 442 11.71 -15.95 0.61
N HIS A 443 13.05 -15.80 0.59
CA HIS A 443 13.88 -16.55 -0.35
C HIS A 443 13.70 -18.06 -0.20
N MET A 444 13.62 -18.56 1.04
CA MET A 444 13.33 -19.98 1.29
C MET A 444 11.87 -20.34 0.98
N ALA A 445 10.92 -19.43 1.18
CA ALA A 445 9.52 -19.62 0.82
C ALA A 445 9.34 -19.83 -0.69
N HIS A 446 10.03 -19.06 -1.53
CA HIS A 446 10.05 -19.25 -2.99
C HIS A 446 10.65 -20.60 -3.40
N LEU A 447 11.50 -21.19 -2.57
CA LEU A 447 12.05 -22.53 -2.73
C LEU A 447 11.18 -23.63 -2.09
N HIS A 448 10.00 -23.27 -1.56
CA HIS A 448 9.08 -24.17 -0.87
C HIS A 448 9.69 -24.81 0.39
N PHE A 449 10.48 -24.04 1.15
CA PHE A 449 11.07 -24.43 2.43
C PHE A 449 11.80 -25.79 2.39
N PRO A 450 12.85 -25.93 1.57
CA PRO A 450 13.57 -27.19 1.48
C PRO A 450 14.28 -27.49 2.80
N ALA A 451 14.35 -28.78 3.18
CA ALA A 451 15.05 -29.20 4.41
C ALA A 451 16.55 -28.84 4.41
N GLN A 452 17.14 -28.73 3.22
CA GLN A 452 18.52 -28.28 3.00
C GLN A 452 18.54 -27.32 1.81
N PHE A 453 19.41 -26.31 1.86
CA PHE A 453 19.56 -25.38 0.74
C PHE A 453 20.05 -26.11 -0.52
N PRO A 454 19.39 -25.97 -1.68
CA PRO A 454 19.65 -26.82 -2.86
C PRO A 454 20.95 -26.47 -3.59
N LEU A 455 21.57 -25.32 -3.32
CA LEU A 455 22.82 -24.89 -3.94
C LEU A 455 23.97 -24.94 -2.94
N GLN A 456 25.20 -24.81 -3.45
CA GLN A 456 26.39 -24.64 -2.60
C GLN A 456 26.24 -23.41 -1.69
N GLU A 457 26.73 -23.50 -0.46
CA GLU A 457 26.62 -22.46 0.58
C GLU A 457 27.07 -21.07 0.12
N LYS A 458 28.09 -20.98 -0.75
CA LYS A 458 28.57 -19.70 -1.31
C LYS A 458 27.49 -18.86 -2.01
N TRP A 459 26.43 -19.50 -2.51
CA TRP A 459 25.30 -18.81 -3.16
C TRP A 459 24.35 -18.17 -2.15
N LEU A 460 24.29 -18.67 -0.90
CA LEU A 460 23.44 -18.10 0.15
C LEU A 460 23.82 -16.65 0.46
N HIS A 461 25.12 -16.34 0.45
CA HIS A 461 25.62 -14.99 0.71
C HIS A 461 25.31 -13.98 -0.41
N LEU A 462 24.82 -14.44 -1.56
CA LEU A 462 24.42 -13.57 -2.67
C LEU A 462 22.93 -13.22 -2.62
N LEU A 463 22.17 -13.82 -1.69
CA LEU A 463 20.77 -13.48 -1.48
C LEU A 463 20.67 -12.07 -0.90
N ASN A 464 19.96 -11.18 -1.58
CA ASN A 464 19.73 -9.85 -1.07
C ASN A 464 18.70 -9.90 0.07
N THR A 465 19.14 -9.60 1.29
CA THR A 465 18.29 -9.50 2.48
C THR A 465 18.23 -8.08 3.04
N GLU A 466 18.85 -7.11 2.39
CA GLU A 466 18.95 -5.74 2.88
C GLU A 466 17.63 -4.95 2.72
N PRO A 467 17.32 -4.04 3.67
CA PRO A 467 16.21 -3.10 3.53
C PRO A 467 16.39 -2.17 2.33
N GLN A 468 15.28 -1.78 1.71
CA GLN A 468 15.32 -0.78 0.64
C GLN A 468 15.57 0.60 1.21
N THR A 469 16.47 1.36 0.60
CA THR A 469 16.84 2.72 1.05
C THR A 469 16.50 3.75 -0.02
N GLN A 470 15.90 4.85 0.39
CA GLN A 470 15.63 6.03 -0.44
C GLN A 470 16.09 7.28 0.30
N ILE A 471 16.80 8.18 -0.39
CA ILE A 471 17.26 9.44 0.17
C ILE A 471 16.87 10.57 -0.76
N GLY A 472 16.34 11.66 -0.21
CA GLY A 472 15.96 12.86 -0.94
C GLY A 472 16.20 14.13 -0.13
N ILE A 473 16.09 15.28 -0.79
CA ILE A 473 16.11 16.59 -0.17
C ILE A 473 14.79 17.28 -0.48
N GLU A 474 14.16 17.86 0.54
CA GLU A 474 12.98 18.70 0.39
C GLU A 474 13.21 20.08 0.99
N THR A 475 12.57 21.10 0.41
CA THR A 475 12.57 22.46 0.96
C THR A 475 11.26 22.67 1.68
N ALA A 476 11.33 23.20 2.90
CA ALA A 476 10.17 23.49 3.72
C ALA A 476 10.30 24.88 4.35
N ASP A 477 9.16 25.56 4.53
CA ASP A 477 9.11 26.87 5.18
C ASP A 477 8.76 26.74 6.67
N THR A 478 7.55 26.29 6.99
CA THR A 478 7.07 26.20 8.38
C THR A 478 6.66 24.79 8.79
N GLN A 479 6.35 23.95 7.81
CA GLN A 479 5.93 22.57 8.01
C GLN A 479 6.52 21.68 6.92
N LEU A 480 6.94 20.49 7.33
CA LEU A 480 7.38 19.42 6.45
C LEU A 480 6.42 18.24 6.60
N HIS A 481 5.84 17.80 5.49
CA HIS A 481 4.89 16.70 5.46
C HIS A 481 5.59 15.40 5.05
N ILE A 482 5.59 14.41 5.94
CA ILE A 482 6.23 13.12 5.72
C ILE A 482 5.14 12.05 5.66
N SER A 483 5.04 11.35 4.53
CA SER A 483 4.08 10.25 4.36
C SER A 483 4.80 8.90 4.32
N ALA A 484 4.29 7.92 5.07
CA ALA A 484 4.72 6.54 5.04
C ALA A 484 3.54 5.63 4.69
N SER A 485 3.64 4.92 3.57
CA SER A 485 2.69 3.87 3.17
C SER A 485 3.37 2.51 3.25
N ILE A 486 2.68 1.54 3.86
CA ILE A 486 3.11 0.15 3.95
C ILE A 486 1.92 -0.74 3.58
N HIS A 487 2.12 -1.62 2.61
CA HIS A 487 1.18 -2.67 2.24
C HIS A 487 1.64 -4.00 2.82
N GLY A 488 0.77 -4.69 3.54
CA GLY A 488 1.09 -5.90 4.29
C GLY A 488 2.12 -5.68 5.41
N ALA A 489 2.74 -6.77 5.87
CA ALA A 489 3.64 -6.72 7.02
C ALA A 489 4.97 -6.01 6.70
N GLY A 490 5.27 -4.91 7.40
CA GLY A 490 6.46 -4.13 7.10
C GLY A 490 6.78 -3.02 8.09
N ILE A 491 7.95 -2.42 7.89
CA ILE A 491 8.51 -1.36 8.74
C ILE A 491 9.08 -0.25 7.86
N ASN A 492 8.75 1.00 8.13
CA ASN A 492 9.44 2.16 7.58
C ASN A 492 10.15 2.91 8.72
N VAL A 493 11.43 3.21 8.54
CA VAL A 493 12.18 4.14 9.41
C VAL A 493 12.56 5.34 8.55
N ILE A 494 12.09 6.52 8.92
CA ILE A 494 12.32 7.76 8.18
C ILE A 494 13.09 8.72 9.08
N VAL A 495 14.26 9.15 8.64
CA VAL A 495 15.12 10.12 9.33
C VAL A 495 15.04 11.44 8.58
N VAL A 496 14.75 12.51 9.31
CA VAL A 496 14.63 13.88 8.80
C VAL A 496 15.63 14.78 9.51
N LYS A 497 16.51 15.42 8.76
CA LYS A 497 17.56 16.31 9.28
C LYS A 497 17.72 17.54 8.40
N GLN A 498 17.87 18.72 8.99
CA GLN A 498 18.15 19.95 8.25
C GLN A 498 19.59 19.92 7.67
N VAL A 499 19.76 20.41 6.45
CA VAL A 499 21.03 20.44 5.70
C VAL A 499 21.55 21.85 5.54
#